data_AF-R9KL11-F1
#
_entry.id   AF-R9KL11-F1
#
_cell.length_a   1.000
_cell.length_b   1.000
_cell.length_c   1.000
_cell.angle_alpha   90.00
_cell.angle_beta   90.00
_cell.angle_gamma   90.00
#
_symmetry.space_group_name_H-M   'P 1'
#
loop_
_entity.id
_entity.type
_entity.pdbx_description
1 polymer ?
#
loop_
_entity_poly.entity_id
_entity_poly.type
_entity_poly.pdbx_seq_one_letter_code
_entity_poly.pdbx_strand_id
1 'polypeptide(L)'
;MQRRSSTLQIKNAIKNNQLILEKAEVYNKTTRKTEEITNEKFLESFYYFCESGIFTDSIGWYFQKNCKTGIYEVEAGRLDGGVDIVITAYFRKGDDVTDEMVKDALLKIEEE
;
A
#
# COMPACT_ATOMS: atom_id res chain seq x y z
N MET A 1 -9.25 -4.74 -11.16
CA MET A 1 -10.05 -3.57 -10.76
C MET A 1 -9.42 -2.99 -9.51
N GLN A 2 -9.04 -1.72 -9.53
CA GLN A 2 -8.50 -1.02 -8.36
C GLN A 2 -9.59 -0.82 -7.31
N ARG A 3 -9.23 -0.96 -6.03
CA ARG A 3 -10.12 -0.78 -4.88
C ARG A 3 -9.46 0.15 -3.86
N ARG A 4 -10.25 0.90 -3.11
CA ARG A 4 -9.75 1.79 -2.05
C ARG A 4 -9.44 0.99 -0.79
N SER A 5 -8.37 1.37 -0.08
CA SER A 5 -7.98 0.88 1.24
C SER A 5 -7.59 2.06 2.13
N SER A 6 -7.47 1.84 3.42
CA SER A 6 -6.92 2.82 4.38
C SER A 6 -5.48 2.48 4.77
N THR A 7 -4.77 3.49 5.29
CA THR A 7 -3.42 3.32 5.86
C THR A 7 -3.44 2.30 7.00
N LEU A 8 -4.46 2.33 7.86
CA LEU A 8 -4.59 1.41 9.00
C LEU A 8 -4.79 -0.04 8.55
N GLN A 9 -5.62 -0.27 7.53
CA GLN A 9 -5.83 -1.60 6.95
C GLN A 9 -4.54 -2.19 6.38
N ILE A 10 -3.77 -1.39 5.64
CA ILE A 10 -2.47 -1.80 5.10
C ILE A 10 -1.49 -2.11 6.23
N LYS A 11 -1.41 -1.24 7.25
CA LYS A 11 -0.57 -1.46 8.44
C LYS A 11 -0.90 -2.78 9.13
N ASN A 12 -2.18 -3.06 9.36
CA ASN A 12 -2.63 -4.28 10.01
C ASN A 12 -2.34 -5.52 9.15
N ALA A 13 -2.51 -5.43 7.83
CA ALA A 13 -2.19 -6.51 6.91
C ALA A 13 -0.69 -6.86 6.90
N ILE A 14 0.18 -5.86 6.98
CA ILE A 14 1.63 -6.06 7.10
C ILE A 14 1.96 -6.67 8.47
N LYS A 15 1.43 -6.10 9.57
CA LYS A 15 1.67 -6.57 10.94
C LYS A 15 1.25 -8.02 11.17
N ASN A 16 0.15 -8.45 10.54
CA ASN A 16 -0.38 -9.81 10.64
C ASN A 16 0.27 -10.77 9.63
N ASN A 17 1.36 -10.38 8.97
CA ASN A 17 2.04 -11.16 7.92
C ASN A 17 1.12 -11.59 6.76
N GLN A 18 0.03 -10.87 6.53
CA GLN A 18 -0.88 -11.13 5.42
C GLN A 18 -0.29 -10.63 4.10
N LEU A 19 0.42 -9.50 4.18
CA LEU A 19 1.17 -8.91 3.08
C LEU A 19 2.65 -8.80 3.47
N ILE A 20 3.52 -9.25 2.57
CA ILE A 20 4.96 -9.19 2.72
C ILE A 20 5.50 -8.30 1.61
N LEU A 21 6.20 -7.23 1.99
CA LEU A 21 6.73 -6.25 1.06
C LEU A 21 7.87 -6.89 0.26
N GLU A 22 7.71 -6.92 -1.06
CA GLU A 22 8.73 -7.37 -2.00
C GLU A 22 9.56 -6.19 -2.50
N LYS A 23 8.88 -5.07 -2.81
CA LYS A 23 9.49 -3.91 -3.45
C LYS A 23 8.68 -2.64 -3.19
N ALA A 24 9.34 -1.50 -3.16
CA ALA A 24 8.68 -0.20 -3.17
C ALA A 24 9.35 0.79 -4.15
N GLU A 25 8.53 1.66 -4.74
CA GLU A 25 8.96 2.64 -5.73
C GLU A 25 8.25 3.98 -5.52
N VAL A 26 8.93 5.04 -5.95
CA VAL A 26 8.40 6.39 -6.01
C VAL A 26 8.45 6.86 -7.46
N TYR A 27 7.30 7.20 -8.02
CA TYR A 27 7.18 7.79 -9.35
C TYR A 27 6.84 9.28 -9.25
N ASN A 28 7.62 10.12 -9.91
CA ASN A 28 7.37 11.54 -10.03
C ASN A 28 6.72 11.84 -11.40
N LYS A 29 5.49 12.40 -11.39
CA LYS A 29 4.68 12.63 -12.59
C LYS A 29 5.26 13.70 -13.50
N THR A 30 5.82 14.77 -12.91
CA THR A 30 6.44 15.89 -13.64
C THR A 30 7.67 15.45 -14.42
N THR A 31 8.61 14.80 -13.75
CA THR A 31 9.88 14.33 -14.34
C THR A 31 9.75 13.00 -15.07
N ARG A 32 8.64 12.27 -14.84
CA ARG A 32 8.37 10.91 -15.35
C ARG A 32 9.44 9.90 -14.96
N LYS A 33 10.08 10.09 -13.80
CA LYS A 33 11.09 9.18 -13.28
C LYS A 33 10.51 8.30 -12.20
N THR A 34 10.91 7.03 -12.21
CA THR A 34 10.65 6.07 -11.15
C THR A 34 11.96 5.78 -10.45
N GLU A 35 11.94 5.85 -9.13
CA GLU A 35 13.07 5.50 -8.27
C GLU A 35 12.64 4.39 -7.34
N GLU A 36 13.44 3.32 -7.28
CA GLU A 36 13.24 2.25 -6.31
C GLU A 36 13.75 2.71 -4.94
N ILE A 37 12.98 2.45 -3.90
CA ILE A 37 13.38 2.71 -2.52
C ILE A 37 13.56 1.39 -1.78
N THR A 38 14.47 1.37 -0.82
CA THR A 38 14.68 0.17 -0.01
C THR A 38 13.43 -0.16 0.80
N ASN A 39 13.19 -1.45 1.00
CA ASN A 39 12.02 -1.93 1.74
C ASN A 39 12.04 -1.41 3.19
N GLU A 40 13.22 -1.32 3.81
CA GLU A 40 13.41 -0.76 5.14
C GLU A 40 12.97 0.70 5.20
N LYS A 41 13.40 1.52 4.23
CA LYS A 41 13.07 2.96 4.17
C LYS A 41 11.58 3.17 3.95
N PHE A 42 10.96 2.37 3.09
CA PHE A 42 9.50 2.41 2.90
C PHE A 42 8.77 2.11 4.20
N LEU A 43 9.10 0.99 4.85
CA LEU A 43 8.43 0.55 6.08
C LEU A 43 8.62 1.56 7.21
N GLU A 44 9.84 2.06 7.42
CA GLU A 44 10.13 3.10 8.42
C GLU A 44 9.27 4.34 8.20
N SER A 45 9.26 4.88 6.96
CA SER A 45 8.48 6.07 6.63
C SER A 45 6.97 5.83 6.77
N PHE A 46 6.51 4.65 6.37
CA PHE A 46 5.11 4.26 6.44
C PHE A 46 4.62 4.12 7.89
N TYR A 47 5.40 3.45 8.75
CA TYR A 47 5.06 3.31 10.17
C TYR A 47 5.12 4.65 10.90
N TYR A 48 6.12 5.48 10.62
CA TYR A 48 6.17 6.85 11.14
C TYR A 48 4.91 7.64 10.78
N PHE A 49 4.47 7.54 9.52
CA PHE A 49 3.22 8.16 9.08
C PHE A 49 2.00 7.59 9.81
N CYS A 50 1.92 6.28 10.00
CA CYS A 50 0.84 5.64 10.78
C CYS A 50 0.78 6.11 12.24
N GLU A 51 1.92 6.51 12.82
CA GLU A 51 2.02 7.00 14.20
C GLU A 51 1.73 8.50 14.32
N SER A 52 1.72 9.24 13.20
CA SER A 52 1.48 10.69 13.17
C SER A 52 0.07 11.10 13.62
N GLY A 53 -0.85 10.15 13.79
CA GLY A 53 -2.22 10.38 14.25
C GLY A 53 -3.06 11.01 13.15
N ILE A 54 -3.27 12.33 13.23
CA ILE A 54 -4.23 13.11 12.42
C ILE A 54 -4.03 12.92 10.91
N PHE A 55 -2.79 12.74 10.45
CA PHE A 55 -2.52 12.63 9.02
C PHE A 55 -2.78 11.23 8.46
N THR A 56 -2.89 10.19 9.30
CA THR A 56 -2.97 8.78 8.85
C THR A 56 -4.11 8.54 7.86
N ASP A 57 -5.24 9.20 8.06
CA ASP A 57 -6.44 9.06 7.21
C ASP A 57 -6.44 9.99 5.99
N SER A 58 -5.47 10.89 5.88
CA SER A 58 -5.39 11.84 4.77
C SER A 58 -4.89 11.22 3.46
N ILE A 59 -4.19 10.09 3.51
CA ILE A 59 -3.67 9.42 2.32
C ILE A 59 -4.70 8.44 1.77
N GLY A 60 -5.16 8.70 0.55
CA GLY A 60 -5.99 7.80 -0.23
C GLY A 60 -5.16 6.68 -0.86
N TRP A 61 -5.28 5.47 -0.32
CA TRP A 61 -4.64 4.28 -0.88
C TRP A 61 -5.58 3.51 -1.81
N TYR A 62 -5.00 3.00 -2.88
CA TYR A 62 -5.67 2.11 -3.82
C TYR A 62 -4.85 0.84 -3.96
N PHE A 63 -5.50 -0.30 -4.13
CA PHE A 63 -4.81 -1.55 -4.37
C PHE A 63 -5.44 -2.34 -5.51
N GLN A 64 -4.62 -3.19 -6.12
CA GLN A 64 -5.06 -4.19 -7.09
C GLN A 64 -4.16 -5.43 -7.03
N LYS A 65 -4.73 -6.59 -7.33
CA LYS A 65 -3.94 -7.81 -7.54
C LYS A 65 -3.62 -7.94 -9.03
N ASN A 66 -2.35 -8.12 -9.34
CA ASN A 66 -1.90 -8.53 -10.66
C ASN A 66 -2.23 -10.01 -10.88
N CYS A 67 -3.12 -10.30 -11.84
CA CYS A 67 -3.59 -11.67 -12.08
C CYS A 67 -2.50 -12.62 -12.62
N LYS A 68 -1.42 -12.08 -13.20
CA LYS A 68 -0.34 -12.90 -13.77
C LYS A 68 0.72 -13.26 -12.72
N THR A 69 1.14 -12.28 -11.93
CA THR A 69 2.21 -12.46 -10.94
C THR A 69 1.69 -12.81 -9.56
N GLY A 70 0.41 -12.56 -9.28
CA GLY A 70 -0.18 -12.71 -7.96
C GLY A 70 0.18 -11.60 -6.97
N ILE A 71 1.01 -10.63 -7.39
CA ILE A 71 1.46 -9.50 -6.58
C ILE A 71 0.31 -8.52 -6.36
N TYR A 72 0.23 -7.99 -5.14
CA TYR A 72 -0.65 -6.91 -4.76
C TYR A 72 0.10 -5.59 -4.90
N GLU A 73 -0.37 -4.74 -5.79
CA GLU A 73 0.13 -3.38 -5.98
C GLU A 73 -0.73 -2.44 -5.14
N VAL A 74 -0.11 -1.74 -4.18
CA VAL A 74 -0.75 -0.77 -3.30
C VAL A 74 -0.13 0.59 -3.59
N GLU A 75 -0.96 1.57 -3.94
CA GLU A 75 -0.52 2.85 -4.46
C GLU A 75 -1.22 4.02 -3.78
N ALA A 76 -0.48 5.10 -3.55
CA ALA A 76 -1.00 6.41 -3.16
C ALA A 76 -0.69 7.45 -4.24
N GLY A 77 -1.63 8.37 -4.47
CA GLY A 77 -1.43 9.56 -5.31
C GLY A 77 -1.62 9.36 -6.82
N ARG A 78 -1.70 8.13 -7.35
CA ARG A 78 -1.87 7.90 -8.81
C ARG A 78 -3.11 8.61 -9.38
N LEU A 79 -4.23 8.54 -8.68
CA LEU A 79 -5.52 9.09 -9.11
C LEU A 79 -5.74 10.55 -8.70
N ASP A 80 -4.83 11.13 -7.92
CA ASP A 80 -4.93 12.52 -7.46
C ASP A 80 -4.19 13.44 -8.43
N GLY A 81 -4.90 14.36 -9.09
CA GLY A 81 -4.32 15.31 -10.03
C GLY A 81 -3.47 16.42 -9.38
N GLY A 82 -3.61 16.64 -8.07
CA GLY A 82 -2.90 17.68 -7.32
C GLY A 82 -1.56 17.22 -6.74
N VAL A 83 -1.26 15.91 -6.75
CA VAL A 83 0.00 15.36 -6.25
C VAL A 83 0.93 15.00 -7.40
N ASP A 84 2.20 15.36 -7.25
CA ASP A 84 3.25 15.04 -8.22
C ASP A 84 3.91 13.68 -7.97
N ILE A 85 3.77 13.15 -6.75
CA ILE A 85 4.38 11.90 -6.32
C ILE A 85 3.34 10.78 -6.27
N VAL A 86 3.71 9.63 -6.81
CA VAL A 86 3.01 8.35 -6.64
C VAL A 86 3.93 7.41 -5.88
N ILE A 87 3.44 6.87 -4.77
CA ILE A 87 4.15 5.85 -4.01
C ILE A 87 3.49 4.52 -4.35
N THR A 88 4.28 3.53 -4.76
CA THR A 88 3.80 2.18 -5.10
C THR A 88 4.58 1.16 -4.28
N ALA A 89 3.85 0.32 -3.55
CA ALA A 89 4.40 -0.82 -2.82
C ALA A 89 3.83 -2.12 -3.39
N TYR A 90 4.73 -3.07 -3.62
CA TYR A 90 4.44 -4.37 -4.21
C TYR A 90 4.55 -5.42 -3.11
N PHE A 91 3.43 -6.09 -2.85
CA PHE A 91 3.33 -7.10 -1.81
C PHE A 91 3.04 -8.47 -2.40
N ARG A 92 3.71 -9.48 -1.88
CA ARG A 92 3.21 -10.86 -1.99
C ARG A 92 2.35 -11.19 -0.77
N LYS A 93 1.61 -12.29 -0.87
CA LYS A 93 0.91 -12.84 0.29
C LYS A 93 1.87 -13.58 1.21
N GLY A 94 1.53 -13.63 2.49
CA GLY A 94 2.09 -14.63 3.40
C GLY A 94 1.77 -16.05 2.92
N ASP A 95 2.59 -17.01 3.37
CA ASP A 95 2.61 -18.37 2.81
C ASP A 95 1.27 -19.11 3.03
N ASP A 96 0.62 -18.90 4.18
CA ASP A 96 -0.68 -19.51 4.54
C ASP A 96 -1.89 -18.57 4.30
N VAL A 97 -1.72 -17.53 3.48
CA VAL A 97 -2.72 -16.45 3.35
C VAL A 97 -3.50 -16.57 2.04
N THR A 98 -4.83 -16.66 2.14
CA THR A 98 -5.71 -16.69 0.96
C THR A 98 -5.93 -15.30 0.38
N ASP A 99 -6.36 -15.22 -0.88
CA ASP A 99 -6.71 -13.93 -1.49
C ASP A 99 -7.91 -13.26 -0.80
N GLU A 100 -8.80 -14.07 -0.22
CA GLU A 100 -9.96 -13.58 0.52
C GLU A 100 -9.52 -12.93 1.83
N MET A 101 -8.60 -13.56 2.57
CA MET A 101 -8.02 -12.97 3.78
C MET A 101 -7.33 -11.63 3.51
N VAL A 102 -6.60 -11.50 2.40
CA VAL A 102 -6.00 -10.22 2.00
C VAL A 102 -7.06 -9.18 1.66
N LYS A 103 -8.08 -9.56 0.88
CA LYS A 103 -9.17 -8.64 0.52
C LYS A 103 -9.92 -8.16 1.76
N ASP A 104 -10.20 -9.06 2.70
CA ASP A 104 -10.85 -8.71 3.95
C ASP A 104 -9.98 -7.75 4.76
N ALA A 105 -8.69 -8.04 4.90
CA ALA A 105 -7.77 -7.14 5.61
C ALA A 105 -7.69 -5.73 4.99
N LEU A 106 -7.76 -5.63 3.66
CA LEU A 106 -7.65 -4.35 2.93
C LEU A 106 -8.98 -3.63 2.71
N LEU A 107 -10.13 -4.25 2.97
CA LEU A 107 -11.45 -3.66 2.70
C LEU A 107 -12.33 -3.55 3.93
N LYS A 108 -12.11 -4.35 4.96
CA LYS A 108 -12.98 -4.39 6.14
C LYS A 108 -12.79 -3.12 6.95
N ILE A 109 -13.83 -2.29 6.98
CA ILE A 109 -13.91 -1.14 7.87
C ILE A 109 -14.24 -1.75 9.24
N GLU A 110 -13.38 -1.54 10.24
CA GLU A 110 -13.75 -1.87 11.62
C GLU A 110 -14.89 -0.91 12.01
N GLU A 111 -16.09 -1.46 12.22
CA GLU A 111 -17.18 -0.72 12.86
C GLU A 111 -16.79 -0.57 14.34
N GLU A 112 -16.68 0.68 14.81
CA GLU A 112 -16.57 1.01 16.24
C GLU A 112 -17.82 0.56 17.03
#